data_AF-A0A957NL51-F1
#
_entry.id   AF-A0A957NL51-F1
#
_cell.length_a   1.000
_cell.length_b   1.000
_cell.length_c   1.000
_cell.angle_alpha   90.00
_cell.angle_beta   90.00
_cell.angle_gamma   90.00
#
_symmetry.space_group_name_H-M   'P 1'
#
loop_
_entity.id
_entity.type
_entity.pdbx_description
1 polymer ?
#
loop_
_entity_poly.entity_id
_entity_poly.type
_entity_poly.pdbx_seq_one_letter_code
_entity_poly.pdbx_strand_id
1 'polypeptide(L)' 'ACGWIKDPFGLSWQIVPRRFNELISDSDPKKVKAVMDAMMTMVKLDVAELERAYNEA' A
#
# COMPACT_ATOMS: atom_id res chain seq x y z
N ALA A 1 -1.55 1.60 10.21
CA ALA A 1 -0.93 0.38 9.70
C ALA A 1 -0.64 0.61 8.21
N CYS A 2 0.56 0.25 7.75
CA CYS A 2 1.04 0.53 6.38
C CYS A 2 2.07 -0.53 5.93
N GLY A 3 1.76 -1.82 6.03
CA GLY A 3 2.76 -2.88 5.73
C GLY A 3 3.76 -3.16 6.85
N TRP A 4 3.64 -2.48 8.00
CA TRP A 4 4.58 -2.58 9.12
C TRP A 4 4.29 -3.78 10.02
N ILE A 5 5.33 -4.59 10.25
CA ILE A 5 5.35 -5.70 11.20
C ILE A 5 6.58 -5.57 12.09
N LYS A 6 6.55 -6.23 13.26
CA LYS A 6 7.69 -6.33 14.16
C LYS A 6 8.08 -7.79 14.30
N ASP A 7 9.38 -8.08 14.18
CA ASP A 7 9.91 -9.44 14.35
C ASP A 7 10.12 -9.79 15.84
N PRO A 8 10.47 -11.06 16.17
CA PRO A 8 10.69 -11.47 17.55
C PRO A 8 11.84 -10.75 18.27
N PHE A 9 12.76 -10.11 17.54
CA PHE A 9 13.88 -9.34 18.09
C PHE A 9 13.53 -7.86 18.29
N GLY A 10 12.31 -7.46 17.95
CA GLY A 10 11.83 -6.10 18.12
C GLY A 10 12.15 -5.17 16.96
N LEU A 11 12.69 -5.68 15.84
CA LEU A 11 12.96 -4.89 14.65
C LEU A 11 11.69 -4.70 13.82
N SER A 12 11.48 -3.47 13.36
CA SER A 12 10.33 -3.10 12.54
C SER A 12 10.66 -3.27 11.06
N TRP A 13 9.83 -4.03 10.36
CA TRP A 13 9.93 -4.30 8.93
C TRP A 13 8.72 -3.75 8.21
N GLN A 14 8.91 -3.21 7.02
CA GLN A 14 7.82 -2.86 6.12
C GLN A 14 7.86 -3.79 4.90
N ILE A 15 6.80 -4.57 4.71
CA ILE A 15 6.68 -5.45 3.54
C ILE A 15 5.90 -4.72 2.46
N VAL A 16 6.62 -4.19 1.47
CA VAL A 16 6.05 -3.37 0.39
C VAL A 16 6.07 -4.15 -0.92
N PRO A 17 4.90 -4.50 -1.51
CA PRO A 17 4.83 -5.10 -2.83
C PRO A 17 5.40 -4.15 -3.89
N ARG A 18 6.12 -4.67 -4.88
CA ARG A 18 6.61 -3.86 -6.02
C ARG A 18 5.48 -3.08 -6.69
N ARG A 19 4.32 -3.74 -6.83
CA ARG A 19 3.12 -3.17 -7.43
C ARG A 19 2.63 -1.91 -6.71
N PHE A 20 2.76 -1.83 -5.39
CA PHE A 20 2.38 -0.63 -4.65
C PHE A 20 3.18 0.59 -5.11
N ASN A 21 4.50 0.45 -5.28
CA ASN A 21 5.37 1.55 -5.74
C ASN A 21 5.01 2.01 -7.16
N GLU A 22 4.63 1.08 -8.04
CA GLU A 22 4.17 1.41 -9.39
C GLU A 22 2.88 2.23 -9.37
N LEU A 23 1.92 1.82 -8.52
CA LEU A 23 0.61 2.50 -8.40
C LEU A 23 0.73 3.93 -7.83
N ILE A 24 1.63 4.15 -6.85
CA ILE A 24 1.82 5.48 -6.25
C ILE A 24 2.72 6.40 -7.07
N SER A 25 3.41 5.87 -8.08
CA SER A 25 4.25 6.65 -9.01
C SER A 25 3.45 7.19 -10.21
N ASP A 26 2.13 6.97 -10.23
CA ASP A 26 1.26 7.48 -11.28
C ASP A 26 1.18 9.00 -11.25
N SER A 27 0.99 9.60 -12.44
CA SER A 27 0.77 11.03 -12.61
C SER A 27 -0.60 11.51 -12.14
N ASP A 28 -1.61 10.62 -12.04
CA ASP A 28 -2.95 10.98 -11.60
C ASP A 28 -3.03 11.04 -10.06
N PRO A 29 -3.14 12.25 -9.47
CA PRO A 29 -3.15 12.41 -8.02
C PRO A 29 -4.38 11.78 -7.36
N LYS A 30 -5.49 11.60 -8.08
CA LYS A 30 -6.70 10.96 -7.51
C LYS A 30 -6.47 9.48 -7.30
N LYS A 31 -5.87 8.81 -8.29
CA LYS A 31 -5.55 7.38 -8.21
C LYS A 31 -4.49 7.11 -7.15
N VAL A 32 -3.45 7.94 -7.10
CA VAL A 32 -2.42 7.85 -6.05
C VAL A 32 -3.05 8.02 -4.67
N LYS A 33 -3.95 9.01 -4.50
CA LYS A 33 -4.66 9.22 -3.23
C LYS A 33 -5.50 8.00 -2.84
N ALA A 34 -6.25 7.41 -3.76
CA ALA A 34 -7.08 6.24 -3.46
C ALA A 34 -6.24 5.03 -3.01
N VAL A 35 -5.10 4.79 -3.65
CA VAL A 35 -4.16 3.74 -3.26
C VAL A 35 -3.58 3.99 -1.86
N MET A 36 -3.20 5.24 -1.57
CA MET A 36 -2.68 5.63 -0.26
C MET A 36 -3.74 5.51 0.84
N ASP A 37 -4.98 5.94 0.58
CA ASP A 37 -6.10 5.82 1.52
C ASP A 37 -6.40 4.34 1.82
N ALA A 38 -6.40 3.48 0.79
CA ALA A 38 -6.58 2.03 0.98
C ALA A 38 -5.44 1.44 1.82
N MET A 39 -4.18 1.76 1.51
CA MET A 39 -2.99 1.29 2.23
C MET A 39 -3.03 1.62 3.73
N MET A 40 -3.56 2.80 4.11
CA MET A 40 -3.64 3.23 5.52
C MET A 40 -4.53 2.33 6.39
N THR A 41 -5.44 1.58 5.77
CA THR A 41 -6.32 0.63 6.46
C THR A 41 -5.68 -0.74 6.67
N MET A 42 -4.49 -0.99 6.09
CA MET A 42 -3.89 -2.32 5.97
C MET A 42 -2.65 -2.52 6.85
N VAL A 43 -2.59 -3.65 7.56
CA VAL A 43 -1.32 -4.17 8.13
C VAL A 43 -0.56 -4.95 7.08
N LYS A 44 -1.18 -5.94 6.44
CA LYS A 44 -0.63 -6.63 5.27
C LYS A 44 -1.15 -5.96 4.01
N LEU A 45 -0.25 -5.50 3.15
CA LEU A 45 -0.64 -4.89 1.88
C LEU A 45 -1.19 -5.95 0.93
N ASP A 46 -2.47 -5.83 0.59
CA ASP A 46 -3.13 -6.68 -0.40
C ASP A 46 -3.05 -5.99 -1.77
N VAL A 47 -2.36 -6.63 -2.72
CA VAL A 47 -2.14 -6.05 -4.05
C VAL A 47 -3.44 -5.90 -4.82
N ALA A 48 -4.35 -6.87 -4.74
CA ALA A 48 -5.61 -6.82 -5.48
C ALA A 48 -6.53 -5.71 -4.96
N GLU A 49 -6.53 -5.48 -3.65
CA GLU A 49 -7.25 -4.38 -3.02
C GLU A 49 -6.68 -3.01 -3.42
N LEU A 50 -5.35 -2.87 -3.45
CA LEU A 50 -4.68 -1.65 -3.89
C LEU A 50 -4.95 -1.35 -5.37
N GLU A 51 -4.93 -2.38 -6.22
CA GLU A 51 -5.28 -2.24 -7.64
C GLU A 51 -6.76 -1.89 -7.84
N ARG A 52 -7.65 -2.45 -7.02
CA ARG A 52 -9.07 -2.09 -7.07
C ARG A 52 -9.28 -0.62 -6.70
N ALA A 53 -8.68 -0.16 -5.60
CA ALA A 53 -8.74 1.24 -5.20
C ALA A 53 -8.17 2.19 -6.28
N TYR A 54 -7.10 1.77 -6.96
CA TYR A 54 -6.54 2.52 -8.09
C TYR A 54 -7.50 2.58 -9.30
N ASN A 55 -8.16 1.47 -9.62
CA ASN A 55 -9.03 1.36 -10.81
C ASN A 55 -10.42 2.01 -10.61
N GLU A 56 -10.89 2.11 -9.37
CA GLU A 56 -12.20 2.70 -9.02
C GLU A 56 -12.13 4.23 -8.78
N ALA A 57 -10.92 4.81 -8.83
CA ALA A 57 -10.66 6.24 -8.64
C ALA A 57 -10.64 7.04 -9.95
#